data_AF-A0AAW5N6K2-F1
#
_entry.id   AF-A0AAW5N6K2-F1
#
_cell.length_a   1.000
_cell.length_b   1.000
_cell.length_c   1.000
_cell.angle_alpha   90.00
_cell.angle_beta   90.00
_cell.angle_gamma   90.00
#
_symmetry.space_group_name_H-M   'P 1'
#
loop_
_entity.id
_entity.type
_entity.pdbx_description
1 polymer ?
#
loop_
_entity_poly.entity_id
_entity_poly.type
_entity_poly.pdbx_seq_one_letter_code
_entity_poly.pdbx_strand_id
1 'polypeptide(L)' 'LCMFIASGSAIWSILAPILVPMFMLLGFHPAFAQNLFRIADSSVLPLAPVSPFVPLFLGFLQRYKPDAKLGTYYSLVLP' A
#
# COMPACT_ATOMS: atom_id res chain seq x y z
N LEU A 1 -3.70 6.32 5.05
CA LEU A 1 -4.79 5.69 4.26
C LEU A 1 -4.39 4.29 3.78
N CYS A 2 -3.30 4.14 3.02
CA CYS A 2 -2.85 2.84 2.47
C CYS A 2 -2.59 1.74 3.52
N MET A 3 -2.25 2.08 4.78
CA MET A 3 -2.09 1.08 5.85
C MET A 3 -3.42 0.57 6.44
N PHE A 4 -4.54 1.26 6.21
CA PHE A 4 -5.85 0.99 6.84
C PHE A 4 -6.96 0.67 5.84
N ILE A 5 -6.80 1.05 4.58
CA ILE A 5 -7.69 0.69 3.48
C ILE A 5 -6.89 -0.16 2.51
N ALA A 6 -7.29 -1.43 2.34
CA ALA A 6 -6.57 -2.34 1.46
C ALA A 6 -6.87 -2.10 -0.04
N SER A 7 -7.96 -1.38 -0.36
CA SER A 7 -8.37 -1.12 -1.74
C SER A 7 -7.76 0.17 -2.28
N GLY A 8 -6.82 0.03 -3.22
CA GLY A 8 -6.20 1.17 -3.92
C GLY A 8 -7.24 2.02 -4.66
N SER A 9 -8.26 1.41 -5.26
CA SER A 9 -9.36 2.13 -5.92
C SER A 9 -10.19 2.96 -4.93
N ALA A 10 -10.43 2.45 -3.71
CA ALA A 10 -11.16 3.22 -2.70
C ALA A 10 -10.35 4.44 -2.23
N ILE A 11 -9.04 4.28 -2.03
CA ILE A 11 -8.16 5.40 -1.66
C ILE A 11 -8.09 6.41 -2.80
N TRP A 12 -7.93 5.95 -4.04
CA TRP A 12 -7.86 6.83 -5.20
C TRP A 12 -9.16 7.61 -5.41
N SER A 13 -10.33 7.00 -5.22
CA SER A 13 -11.62 7.72 -5.33
C SER A 13 -11.75 8.88 -4.34
N ILE A 14 -11.12 8.78 -3.16
CA ILE A 14 -11.10 9.86 -2.16
C ILE A 14 -10.01 10.89 -2.48
N LEU A 15 -8.81 10.45 -2.87
CA LEU A 15 -7.66 11.32 -3.09
C LEU A 15 -7.64 12.03 -4.44
N ALA A 16 -8.11 11.37 -5.51
CA ALA A 16 -8.11 11.92 -6.87
C ALA A 16 -8.78 13.29 -6.99
N PRO A 17 -10.01 13.54 -6.46
CA PRO A 17 -10.66 14.84 -6.59
C PRO A 17 -9.94 15.97 -5.82
N ILE A 18 -9.03 15.64 -4.90
CA ILE A 18 -8.28 16.62 -4.10
C ILE A 18 -6.89 16.83 -4.70
N LEU A 19 -6.14 15.74 -4.92
CA LEU A 19 -4.75 15.79 -5.37
C LEU A 19 -4.63 16.21 -6.83
N VAL A 20 -5.51 15.73 -7.73
CA VAL A 20 -5.39 16.03 -9.16
C VAL A 20 -5.55 17.54 -9.42
N PRO A 21 -6.61 18.23 -8.93
CA PRO A 21 -6.70 19.67 -9.10
C PRO A 21 -5.57 20.44 -8.41
N MET A 22 -5.16 20.02 -7.21
CA MET A 22 -4.07 20.68 -6.47
C MET A 22 -2.75 20.66 -7.24
N PHE A 23 -2.37 19.52 -7.82
CA PHE A 23 -1.16 19.42 -8.64
C PHE A 23 -1.30 20.15 -9.98
N MET A 24 -2.50 20.20 -10.56
CA MET A 24 -2.75 21.01 -11.77
C MET A 24 -2.57 22.51 -11.51
N LEU A 25 -2.97 23.02 -10.34
CA LEU A 25 -2.74 24.41 -9.95
C LEU A 25 -1.25 24.75 -9.78
N LEU A 26 -0.43 23.75 -9.45
CA LEU A 26 1.03 23.88 -9.38
C LEU A 26 1.71 23.70 -10.75
N GLY A 27 0.94 23.52 -11.84
CA GLY A 27 1.45 23.36 -13.20
C GLY A 27 1.84 21.93 -13.58
N PHE A 28 1.54 20.93 -12.76
CA PHE A 28 1.83 19.53 -13.08
C PHE A 28 0.71 18.90 -13.94
N HIS A 29 1.12 18.01 -14.85
CA HIS A 29 0.18 17.20 -15.62
C HIS A 29 -0.58 16.22 -14.70
N PRO A 30 -1.89 15.98 -14.88
CA PRO A 30 -2.68 15.09 -14.00
C PRO A 30 -2.11 13.66 -13.86
N ALA A 31 -1.44 13.16 -14.91
CA ALA A 31 -0.74 11.88 -14.86
C ALA A 31 0.37 11.82 -13.79
N PHE A 32 0.95 12.96 -13.42
CA PHE A 32 1.95 13.04 -12.34
C PHE A 32 1.34 12.64 -10.99
N ALA A 33 0.16 13.19 -10.65
CA ALA A 33 -0.55 12.83 -9.42
C ALA A 33 -0.93 11.35 -9.37
N GLN A 34 -1.32 10.78 -10.51
CA GLN A 34 -1.63 9.35 -10.63
C GLN A 34 -0.39 8.47 -10.45
N ASN A 35 0.75 8.84 -11.05
CA ASN A 35 2.00 8.11 -10.88
C ASN A 35 2.49 8.16 -9.43
N LEU A 36 2.44 9.34 -8.80
CA LEU A 36 2.80 9.50 -7.39
C LEU A 36 1.95 8.58 -6.49
N PHE A 37 0.63 8.56 -6.71
CA PHE A 37 -0.27 7.68 -5.97
C PHE A 37 0.08 6.20 -6.15
N ARG A 38 0.35 5.75 -7.38
CA ARG A 38 0.70 4.34 -7.64
C ARG A 38 2.02 3.92 -6.98
N ILE A 39 3.03 4.80 -6.99
CA ILE A 39 4.31 4.53 -6.32
C ILE A 39 4.08 4.40 -4.81
N ALA A 40 3.33 5.32 -4.21
CA ALA A 40 3.06 5.31 -2.78
C ALA A 40 2.24 4.08 -2.35
N ASP A 41 1.17 3.76 -3.08
CA ASP A 41 0.28 2.64 -2.75
C ASP A 41 1.02 1.30 -2.81
N SER A 42 1.82 1.09 -3.87
CA SER A 42 2.61 -0.13 -4.05
C SER A 42 3.66 -0.33 -2.96
N SER A 43 4.27 0.76 -2.48
CA SER A 43 5.36 0.68 -1.49
C SER A 43 4.86 0.34 -0.09
N VAL A 44 3.62 0.73 0.24
CA VAL A 44 3.06 0.62 1.60
C VAL A 44 2.18 -0.63 1.76
N LEU A 45 1.64 -1.18 0.68
CA LEU A 45 0.74 -2.35 0.73
C LEU A 45 1.34 -3.58 1.45
N PRO A 46 2.63 -3.95 1.27
CA PRO A 46 3.23 -5.08 1.98
C PRO A 46 3.28 -4.89 3.51
N LEU A 47 3.29 -3.63 3.96
CA LEU A 47 3.36 -3.24 5.37
C LEU A 47 1.97 -3.06 6.01
N ALA A 48 0.90 -3.08 5.21
CA ALA A 48 -0.46 -2.81 5.69
C ALA A 48 -1.02 -4.00 6.48
N PRO A 49 -1.26 -3.87 7.80
CA PRO A 49 -1.72 -4.99 8.63
C PRO A 49 -3.14 -5.46 8.36
N VAL A 50 -3.96 -4.59 7.78
CA VAL A 50 -5.32 -4.91 7.36
C VAL A 50 -5.39 -5.53 5.96
N SER A 51 -4.25 -5.70 5.29
CA SER A 51 -4.23 -6.28 3.95
C SER A 51 -4.73 -7.73 4.02
N PRO A 52 -5.72 -8.12 3.19
CA PRO A 52 -6.27 -9.47 3.19
C PRO A 52 -5.24 -10.52 2.78
N PHE A 53 -4.12 -10.10 2.21
CA PHE A 53 -3.02 -10.98 1.81
C PHE A 53 -2.07 -11.33 2.95
N VAL A 54 -2.09 -10.61 4.09
CA VAL A 54 -1.18 -10.87 5.21
C VAL A 54 -1.30 -12.29 5.75
N PRO A 55 -2.50 -12.86 6.00
CA PRO A 55 -2.63 -14.25 6.42
C PRO A 55 -2.12 -15.25 5.38
N LEU A 56 -2.31 -14.95 4.09
CA LEU A 56 -1.84 -15.78 2.98
C LEU A 56 -0.30 -15.84 2.96
N PHE A 57 0.36 -14.68 3.03
CA PHE A 57 1.82 -14.62 3.08
C PHE A 57 2.38 -15.26 4.33
N LEU A 58 1.72 -15.09 5.48
CA LEU A 58 2.13 -15.75 6.72
C LEU A 58 2.03 -17.28 6.60
N GLY A 59 0.98 -17.81 5.98
CA GLY A 59 0.84 -19.24 5.72
C GLY A 59 1.96 -19.79 4.81
N PHE A 60 2.35 -19.04 3.78
CA PHE A 60 3.51 -19.40 2.96
C PHE A 60 4.82 -19.35 3.74
N LEU A 61 5.01 -18.34 4.60
CA LEU A 61 6.21 -18.21 5.43
C LEU A 61 6.31 -19.36 6.45
N GLN A 62 5.18 -19.75 7.06
CA GLN A 62 5.11 -20.85 8.01
C GLN A 62 5.47 -22.22 7.42
N ARG A 63 5.35 -22.38 6.08
CA ARG A 63 5.83 -23.59 5.38
C ARG A 63 7.35 -23.75 5.44
N TYR A 64 8.10 -22.64 5.51
CA TYR A 64 9.56 -22.65 5.59
C TYR A 64 10.07 -22.41 7.02
N LYS A 65 9.34 -21.63 7.82
CA LYS A 65 9.66 -21.31 9.21
C LYS A 65 8.40 -21.45 10.09
N PRO A 66 8.16 -22.63 10.69
CA PRO A 66 6.92 -22.93 11.42
C PRO A 66 6.61 -21.94 12.55
N ASP A 67 7.63 -21.41 13.21
CA ASP A 67 7.49 -20.42 14.30
C ASP A 67 7.25 -18.98 13.83
N ALA A 68 7.14 -18.75 12.51
CA ALA A 68 6.94 -17.43 11.96
C ALA A 68 5.57 -16.85 12.38
N LYS A 69 5.61 -15.63 12.91
CA LYS A 69 4.44 -14.84 13.29
C LYS A 69 4.41 -13.54 12.48
N LEU A 70 3.37 -12.73 12.66
CA LEU A 70 3.26 -11.42 12.02
C LEU A 70 4.51 -10.55 12.23
N GLY A 71 5.11 -10.56 13.43
CA GLY A 71 6.35 -9.84 13.69
C GLY A 71 7.51 -10.28 12.78
N THR A 72 7.68 -11.59 12.57
CA THR A 72 8.71 -12.12 11.67
C THR A 72 8.47 -11.69 10.22
N TYR A 73 7.21 -11.68 9.78
CA TYR A 73 6.85 -11.18 8.46
C TYR A 73 7.22 -9.69 8.30
N TYR A 74 6.80 -8.82 9.22
CA TYR A 74 7.11 -7.39 9.12
C TYR A 74 8.59 -7.09 9.23
N SER A 75 9.35 -7.82 10.06
CA SER A 75 10.80 -7.69 10.14
C SER A 75 11.55 -8.16 8.89
N LEU A 76 10.91 -8.96 8.02
CA LEU A 76 11.49 -9.35 6.72
C LEU A 76 11.13 -8.37 5.62
N VAL A 77 9.97 -7.72 5.73
CA VAL A 77 9.51 -6.71 4.77
C VAL A 77 10.15 -5.35 5.04
N LEU A 78 10.39 -5.01 6.31
CA LEU A 78 11.14 -3.83 6.71
C LEU A 78 12.65 -4.15 6.68
N PRO A 79 13.45 -3.38 5.91
CA PRO A 79 14.90 -3.57 5.85
C PRO A 79 15.61 -3.17 7.15
#